data_AF-A0A9D8BNK8-F1
#
_entry.id   AF-A0A9D8BNK8-F1
#
_cell.length_a   1.000
_cell.length_b   1.000
_cell.length_c   1.000
_cell.angle_alpha   90.00
_cell.angle_beta   90.00
_cell.angle_gamma   90.00
#
_symmetry.space_group_name_H-M   'P 1'
#
loop_
_entity.id
_entity.type
_entity.pdbx_description
1 polymer ?
#
loop_
_entity_poly.entity_id
_entity_poly.type
_entity_poly.pdbx_seq_one_letter_code
_entity_poly.pdbx_strand_id
1 'polypeptide(L)'
;MDEKKDFRIEDVGSPGKQWTHVSNQDLMPMPPPLDDPASEPEWRVLKQEAREKYEASLDDTLALNIPQPKSKEEEQALVRKFLDGMSKLFSKEDNWPFLRPFMLTIAHCANCQTCSEACHIFEASGRNPVYRPTVRAEILRRIYYKYLRPGGRFYGKWLHGDIDLSWRTVARLAELSYRCNLCR
;
A
#
# COMPACT_ATOMS: atom_id res chain seq x y z
N MET A 1 14.29 20.35 -7.81
CA MET A 1 13.98 19.06 -8.45
C MET A 1 14.57 18.02 -7.52
N ASP A 2 13.82 17.65 -6.48
CA ASP A 2 14.32 16.70 -5.48
C ASP A 2 14.62 15.37 -6.18
N GLU A 3 15.82 14.82 -5.95
CA GLU A 3 16.22 13.52 -6.47
C GLU A 3 15.11 12.51 -6.17
N LYS A 4 14.53 11.90 -7.22
CA LYS A 4 13.54 10.81 -7.06
C LYS A 4 14.27 9.66 -6.36
N LYS A 5 14.13 9.60 -5.03
CA LYS A 5 14.68 8.55 -4.18
C LYS A 5 14.27 7.19 -4.74
N ASP A 6 15.22 6.27 -4.85
CA ASP A 6 14.93 4.91 -5.34
C ASP A 6 13.80 4.27 -4.53
N PHE A 7 12.76 3.82 -5.23
CA PHE A 7 11.61 3.19 -4.62
C PHE A 7 11.99 1.84 -3.99
N ARG A 8 11.60 1.66 -2.72
CA ARG A 8 11.80 0.42 -1.97
C ARG A 8 10.53 0.05 -1.21
N ILE A 9 10.08 -1.20 -1.35
CA ILE A 9 8.89 -1.70 -0.65
C ILE A 9 9.13 -1.70 0.87
N GLU A 10 10.37 -1.91 1.31
CA GLU A 10 10.75 -1.91 2.73
C GLU A 10 10.49 -0.55 3.40
N ASP A 11 10.44 0.54 2.62
CA ASP A 11 10.21 1.89 3.14
C ASP A 11 8.73 2.18 3.46
N VAL A 12 7.82 1.22 3.23
CA VAL A 12 6.40 1.36 3.58
C VAL A 12 6.18 1.73 5.05
N GLY A 13 7.04 1.25 5.96
CA GLY A 13 6.95 1.55 7.39
C GLY A 13 7.72 2.80 7.81
N SER A 14 8.51 3.41 6.92
CA SER A 14 9.47 4.46 7.26
C SER A 14 8.78 5.70 7.84
N PRO A 15 9.32 6.30 8.91
CA PRO A 15 8.70 7.42 9.64
C PRO A 15 8.73 8.76 8.89
N GLY A 16 9.22 8.78 7.64
CA GLY A 16 9.24 9.97 6.79
C GLY A 16 7.84 10.51 6.54
N LYS A 17 7.75 11.85 6.38
CA LYS A 17 6.49 12.59 6.27
C LYS A 17 5.63 12.15 5.08
N GLN A 18 6.23 11.58 4.03
CA GLN A 18 5.54 11.22 2.80
C GLN A 18 6.32 10.14 2.04
N TRP A 19 5.66 9.08 1.55
CA TRP A 19 6.30 8.01 0.80
C TRP A 19 6.39 8.34 -0.69
N THR A 20 5.37 9.00 -1.23
CA THR A 20 5.36 9.52 -2.60
C THR A 20 4.49 10.76 -2.73
N HIS A 21 4.60 11.49 -3.84
CA HIS A 21 3.65 12.52 -4.25
C HIS A 21 3.23 12.27 -5.69
N VAL A 22 2.06 12.75 -6.08
CA VAL A 22 1.59 12.81 -7.47
C VAL A 22 1.08 14.22 -7.72
N SER A 23 1.57 14.84 -8.78
CA SER A 23 1.12 16.13 -9.28
C SER A 23 0.54 16.00 -10.69
N ASN A 24 -0.11 17.04 -11.21
CA ASN A 24 -0.63 17.04 -12.59
C ASN A 24 0.46 16.70 -13.64
N GLN A 25 1.72 17.07 -13.39
CA GLN A 25 2.84 16.77 -14.29
C GLN A 25 3.20 15.28 -14.33
N ASP A 26 2.84 14.52 -13.29
CA ASP A 26 3.06 13.07 -13.24
C ASP A 26 1.90 12.31 -13.91
N LEU A 27 0.72 12.92 -14.09
CA LEU A 27 -0.46 12.20 -14.56
C LEU A 27 -0.34 11.78 -16.04
N MET A 28 -1.00 10.69 -16.39
CA MET A 28 -1.18 10.35 -17.80
C MET A 28 -1.97 11.48 -18.50
N PRO A 29 -1.63 11.84 -19.75
CA PRO A 29 -2.39 12.84 -20.47
C PRO A 29 -3.81 12.35 -20.70
N MET A 30 -4.77 13.23 -20.50
CA MET A 30 -6.16 12.99 -20.87
C MET A 30 -6.30 12.89 -22.40
N PRO A 31 -7.32 12.19 -22.93
CA PRO A 31 -7.55 12.15 -24.36
C PRO A 31 -8.06 13.51 -24.89
N PRO A 32 -7.76 13.86 -26.16
CA PRO A 32 -8.34 15.06 -26.78
C PRO A 32 -9.87 15.05 -26.72
N PRO A 33 -10.52 16.19 -26.43
CA PRO A 33 -9.97 17.55 -26.30
C PRO A 33 -9.61 17.97 -24.86
N LEU A 34 -9.47 17.02 -23.94
CA LEU A 34 -9.19 17.27 -22.51
C LEU A 34 -7.68 17.28 -22.21
N ASP A 35 -6.84 17.21 -23.24
CA ASP A 35 -5.39 17.02 -23.17
C ASP A 35 -4.59 18.31 -22.90
N ASP A 36 -5.25 19.44 -22.66
CA ASP A 36 -4.61 20.72 -22.33
C ASP A 36 -4.23 20.78 -20.83
N PRO A 37 -2.92 20.69 -20.47
CA PRO A 37 -2.49 20.74 -19.08
C PRO A 37 -2.77 22.08 -18.41
N ALA A 38 -2.91 23.17 -19.17
CA ALA A 38 -3.24 24.49 -18.63
C ALA A 38 -4.69 24.57 -18.13
N SER A 39 -5.54 23.64 -18.56
CA SER A 39 -6.94 23.54 -18.14
C SER A 39 -7.13 22.73 -16.85
N GLU A 40 -6.10 21.98 -16.42
CA GLU A 40 -6.19 21.14 -15.23
C GLU A 40 -6.04 21.97 -13.93
N PRO A 41 -7.01 21.90 -13.00
CA PRO A 41 -6.89 22.60 -11.73
C PRO A 41 -5.79 21.97 -10.87
N GLU A 42 -5.08 22.81 -10.11
CA GLU A 42 -4.13 22.36 -9.10
C GLU A 42 -4.81 21.52 -8.02
N TRP A 43 -4.08 20.53 -7.50
CA TRP A 43 -4.59 19.65 -6.46
C TRP A 43 -4.83 20.44 -5.17
N ARG A 44 -5.95 20.18 -4.52
CA ARG A 44 -6.24 20.80 -3.22
C ARG A 44 -5.31 20.22 -2.16
N VAL A 45 -4.39 21.05 -1.68
CA VAL A 45 -3.49 20.69 -0.58
C VAL A 45 -4.29 20.38 0.69
N LEU A 46 -3.98 19.25 1.33
CA LEU A 46 -4.55 18.90 2.63
C LEU A 46 -4.19 19.94 3.68
N LYS A 47 -5.19 20.35 4.46
CA LYS A 47 -4.97 21.22 5.61
C LYS A 47 -4.06 20.56 6.63
N GLN A 48 -3.25 21.36 7.33
CA GLN A 48 -2.31 20.87 8.32
C GLN A 48 -3.00 20.09 9.45
N GLU A 49 -4.18 20.54 9.88
CA GLU A 49 -4.96 19.86 10.92
C GLU A 49 -5.40 18.45 10.47
N ALA A 50 -5.69 18.26 9.18
CA ALA A 50 -6.04 16.94 8.64
C ALA A 50 -4.81 16.02 8.59
N ARG A 51 -3.63 16.55 8.24
CA ARG A 51 -2.36 15.81 8.22
C ARG A 51 -1.90 15.37 9.60
N GLU A 52 -2.22 16.15 10.63
CA GLU A 52 -1.90 15.80 12.03
C GLU A 52 -2.91 14.82 12.62
N LYS A 53 -4.19 14.91 12.21
CA LYS A 53 -5.26 14.05 12.71
C LYS A 53 -5.28 12.67 12.06
N TYR A 54 -4.98 12.58 10.77
CA TYR A 54 -5.11 11.35 9.98
C TYR A 54 -3.79 10.92 9.34
N GLU A 55 -3.74 9.67 8.89
CA GLU A 55 -2.60 9.11 8.18
C GLU A 55 -2.56 9.54 6.71
N ALA A 56 -1.88 10.65 6.43
CA ALA A 56 -1.75 11.21 5.07
C ALA A 56 -0.33 11.08 4.48
N SER A 57 0.50 10.15 4.98
CA SER A 57 1.91 10.05 4.57
C SER A 57 2.17 9.07 3.43
N LEU A 58 1.14 8.47 2.83
CA LEU A 58 1.31 7.59 1.67
C LEU A 58 1.72 8.45 0.47
N ASP A 59 0.72 9.09 -0.09
CA ASP A 59 0.76 10.34 -0.81
C ASP A 59 -0.05 11.30 0.02
N ASP A 60 0.11 12.58 -0.13
CA ASP A 60 -0.60 13.63 0.57
C ASP A 60 -2.12 13.74 0.28
N THR A 61 -2.82 12.62 0.11
CA THR A 61 -4.28 12.52 -0.02
C THR A 61 -4.86 11.56 1.03
N LEU A 62 -6.18 11.65 1.26
CA LEU A 62 -6.90 10.84 2.25
C LEU A 62 -8.11 10.16 1.60
N ALA A 63 -8.03 8.85 1.37
CA ALA A 63 -9.18 8.05 0.94
C ALA A 63 -9.86 7.39 2.15
N LEU A 64 -9.05 6.94 3.12
CA LEU A 64 -9.45 6.46 4.42
C LEU A 64 -8.98 7.48 5.46
N ASN A 65 -9.92 8.13 6.14
CA ASN A 65 -9.62 9.04 7.26
C ASN A 65 -9.15 8.26 8.51
N ILE A 66 -8.05 7.51 8.40
CA ILE A 66 -7.49 6.67 9.46
C ILE A 66 -6.80 7.59 10.49
N PRO A 67 -7.25 7.63 11.75
CA PRO A 67 -6.67 8.53 12.75
C PRO A 67 -5.25 8.10 13.14
N GLN A 68 -4.39 9.09 13.38
CA GLN A 68 -3.07 8.86 14.00
C GLN A 68 -3.26 8.26 15.40
N PRO A 69 -2.46 7.26 15.80
CA PRO A 69 -2.49 6.73 17.16
C PRO A 69 -2.00 7.81 18.14
N LYS A 70 -2.62 7.87 19.31
CA LYS A 70 -2.31 8.86 20.36
C LYS A 70 -1.13 8.43 21.23
N SER A 71 -0.81 7.13 21.24
CA SER A 71 0.31 6.58 22.01
C SER A 71 0.92 5.35 21.34
N LYS A 72 2.11 4.95 21.79
CA LYS A 72 2.78 3.72 21.31
C LYS A 72 2.01 2.47 21.67
N GLU A 73 1.31 2.46 22.80
CA GLU A 73 0.48 1.34 23.25
C GLU A 73 -0.73 1.17 22.33
N GLU A 74 -1.38 2.28 21.94
CA GLU A 74 -2.46 2.26 20.95
C GLU A 74 -1.96 1.78 19.59
N GLU A 75 -0.78 2.28 19.16
CA GLU A 75 -0.13 1.83 17.93
C GLU A 75 0.06 0.30 17.90
N GLN A 76 0.65 -0.26 18.96
CA GLN A 76 0.87 -1.70 19.09
C GLN A 76 -0.44 -2.47 19.14
N ALA A 77 -1.46 -1.95 19.82
CA ALA A 77 -2.77 -2.58 19.88
C ALA A 77 -3.43 -2.67 18.50
N LEU A 78 -3.32 -1.62 17.68
CA LEU A 78 -3.82 -1.60 16.30
C LEU A 78 -3.08 -2.61 15.41
N VAL A 79 -1.75 -2.68 15.52
CA VAL A 79 -0.94 -3.66 14.79
C VAL A 79 -1.32 -5.10 15.17
N ARG A 80 -1.52 -5.38 16.46
CA ARG A 80 -1.97 -6.70 16.94
C ARG A 80 -3.34 -7.07 16.40
N LYS A 81 -4.30 -6.13 16.42
CA LYS A 81 -5.64 -6.33 15.85
C LYS A 81 -5.59 -6.59 14.35
N PHE A 82 -4.72 -5.88 13.63
CA PHE A 82 -4.49 -6.14 12.20
C PHE A 82 -3.97 -7.57 11.96
N LEU A 83 -2.96 -8.02 12.72
CA LEU A 83 -2.44 -9.39 12.60
C LEU A 83 -3.50 -10.45 12.93
N ASP A 84 -4.31 -10.23 13.97
CA ASP A 84 -5.43 -11.11 14.32
C ASP A 84 -6.43 -11.20 13.15
N GLY A 85 -6.87 -10.06 12.62
CA GLY A 85 -7.77 -10.00 11.46
C GLY A 85 -7.17 -10.65 10.21
N MET A 86 -5.89 -10.39 9.93
CA MET A 86 -5.19 -10.97 8.79
C MET A 86 -5.07 -12.49 8.94
N SER A 87 -4.81 -13.01 10.14
CA SER A 87 -4.69 -14.46 10.38
C SER A 87 -5.96 -15.24 10.01
N LYS A 88 -7.13 -14.62 10.20
CA LYS A 88 -8.44 -15.17 9.83
C LYS A 88 -8.58 -15.36 8.32
N LEU A 89 -7.93 -14.54 7.50
CA LEU A 89 -7.92 -14.74 6.03
C LEU A 89 -7.27 -16.07 5.62
N PHE A 90 -6.43 -16.64 6.49
CA PHE A 90 -5.69 -17.88 6.27
C PHE A 90 -6.28 -19.08 7.00
N SER A 91 -7.38 -18.92 7.75
CA SER A 91 -8.07 -20.01 8.43
C SER A 91 -9.14 -20.62 7.54
N LYS A 92 -9.42 -21.91 7.76
CA LYS A 92 -10.53 -22.58 7.08
C LYS A 92 -11.85 -22.10 7.65
N GLU A 93 -11.90 -21.90 8.95
CA GLU A 93 -13.09 -21.55 9.70
C GLU A 93 -13.64 -20.18 9.27
N ASP A 94 -12.77 -19.19 9.02
CA ASP A 94 -13.19 -17.82 8.70
C ASP A 94 -13.21 -17.50 7.18
N ASN A 95 -12.49 -18.27 6.34
CA ASN A 95 -12.36 -17.96 4.91
C ASN A 95 -12.54 -19.17 3.97
N TRP A 96 -13.24 -20.24 4.38
CA TRP A 96 -13.37 -21.46 3.56
C TRP A 96 -13.76 -21.25 2.07
N PRO A 97 -14.64 -20.31 1.68
CA PRO A 97 -15.06 -20.20 0.27
C PRO A 97 -13.91 -19.74 -0.64
N PHE A 98 -13.00 -18.93 -0.11
CA PHE A 98 -11.92 -18.29 -0.87
C PHE A 98 -10.53 -18.68 -0.40
N LEU A 99 -10.41 -19.55 0.62
CA LEU A 99 -9.13 -19.91 1.21
C LEU A 99 -8.16 -20.48 0.17
N ARG A 100 -8.59 -21.45 -0.64
CA ARG A 100 -7.73 -22.06 -1.67
C ARG A 100 -7.23 -21.05 -2.71
N PRO A 101 -8.09 -20.28 -3.41
CA PRO A 101 -7.60 -19.29 -4.38
C PRO A 101 -6.76 -18.20 -3.72
N PHE A 102 -7.08 -17.77 -2.49
CA PHE A 102 -6.27 -16.81 -1.75
C PHE A 102 -4.88 -17.35 -1.43
N MET A 103 -4.79 -18.55 -0.87
CA MET A 103 -3.52 -19.23 -0.56
C MET A 103 -2.64 -19.40 -1.79
N LEU A 104 -3.22 -19.81 -2.93
CA LEU A 104 -2.48 -19.93 -4.18
C LEU A 104 -1.92 -18.58 -4.65
N THR A 105 -2.70 -17.50 -4.50
CA THR A 105 -2.24 -16.14 -4.84
C THR A 105 -1.08 -15.71 -3.92
N ILE A 106 -1.17 -16.02 -2.62
CA ILE A 106 -0.11 -15.74 -1.64
C ILE A 106 1.11 -16.64 -1.82
N ALA A 107 1.00 -17.82 -2.44
CA ALA A 107 2.13 -18.71 -2.68
C ALA A 107 2.82 -18.46 -4.03
N HIS A 108 2.07 -18.14 -5.08
CA HIS A 108 2.54 -18.25 -6.47
C HIS A 108 2.68 -16.92 -7.25
N CYS A 109 2.61 -15.76 -6.58
CA CYS A 109 3.01 -14.52 -7.26
C CYS A 109 4.50 -14.63 -7.65
N ALA A 110 4.77 -14.58 -8.96
CA ALA A 110 6.12 -14.66 -9.52
C ALA A 110 6.79 -13.29 -9.68
N ASN A 111 6.14 -12.20 -9.23
CA ASN A 111 6.59 -10.82 -9.43
C ASN A 111 6.87 -10.48 -10.91
N CYS A 112 6.12 -11.09 -11.84
CA CYS A 112 6.26 -10.90 -13.29
C CYS A 112 5.76 -9.53 -13.79
N GLN A 113 5.12 -8.75 -12.91
CA GLN A 113 4.61 -7.40 -13.19
C GLN A 113 3.53 -7.28 -14.27
N THR A 114 2.99 -8.38 -14.79
CA THR A 114 1.94 -8.36 -15.82
C THR A 114 0.67 -7.64 -15.38
N CYS A 115 0.37 -7.64 -14.08
CA CYS A 115 -0.74 -6.89 -13.51
C CYS A 115 -0.58 -5.36 -13.56
N SER A 116 0.63 -4.85 -13.82
CA SER A 116 0.90 -3.40 -13.80
C SER A 116 0.17 -2.68 -14.93
N GLU A 117 0.23 -3.20 -16.16
CA GLU A 117 -0.42 -2.60 -17.33
C GLU A 117 -1.96 -2.64 -17.25
N ALA A 118 -2.52 -3.56 -16.45
CA ALA A 118 -3.97 -3.61 -16.24
C ALA A 118 -4.46 -2.61 -15.17
N CYS A 119 -3.55 -1.93 -14.46
CA CYS A 119 -3.90 -1.09 -13.33
C CYS A 119 -3.99 0.37 -13.72
N HIS A 120 -5.22 0.86 -13.88
CA HIS A 120 -5.49 2.26 -14.22
C HIS A 120 -4.84 3.26 -13.26
N ILE A 121 -4.72 2.94 -11.96
CA ILE A 121 -4.08 3.86 -10.99
C ILE A 121 -2.57 3.93 -11.24
N PHE A 122 -1.94 2.79 -11.48
CA PHE A 122 -0.52 2.76 -11.80
C PHE A 122 -0.24 3.52 -13.10
N GLU A 123 -1.00 3.26 -14.16
CA GLU A 123 -0.84 3.98 -15.43
C GLU A 123 -1.14 5.47 -15.30
N ALA A 124 -2.27 5.83 -14.69
CA ALA A 124 -2.70 7.22 -14.59
C ALA A 124 -1.83 8.08 -13.67
N SER A 125 -1.15 7.47 -12.71
CA SER A 125 -0.19 8.16 -11.82
C SER A 125 1.20 8.37 -12.44
N GLY A 126 1.34 8.23 -13.76
CA GLY A 126 2.65 8.31 -14.42
C GLY A 126 3.54 7.12 -14.12
N ARG A 127 2.93 5.95 -13.88
CA ARG A 127 3.66 4.71 -13.54
C ARG A 127 4.44 4.85 -12.23
N ASN A 128 3.89 5.62 -11.28
CA ASN A 128 4.48 5.77 -9.96
C ASN A 128 4.59 4.40 -9.26
N PRO A 129 5.81 3.98 -8.86
CA PRO A 129 6.05 2.64 -8.32
C PRO A 129 5.19 2.25 -7.12
N VAL A 130 4.79 3.20 -6.27
CA VAL A 130 4.00 2.93 -5.05
C VAL A 130 2.62 2.32 -5.39
N TYR A 131 1.98 2.76 -6.47
CA TYR A 131 0.66 2.25 -6.86
C TYR A 131 0.69 0.98 -7.69
N ARG A 132 1.88 0.48 -8.04
CA ARG A 132 2.03 -0.77 -8.77
C ARG A 132 1.32 -1.89 -8.00
N PRO A 133 0.45 -2.70 -8.64
CA PRO A 133 -0.34 -3.73 -7.94
C PRO A 133 0.46 -4.71 -7.11
N THR A 134 1.69 -5.01 -7.52
CA THR A 134 2.58 -5.90 -6.76
C THR A 134 2.99 -5.33 -5.42
N VAL A 135 2.98 -4.01 -5.22
CA VAL A 135 3.41 -3.40 -3.94
C VAL A 135 2.47 -3.82 -2.81
N ARG A 136 1.16 -3.61 -2.96
CA ARG A 136 0.17 -4.04 -1.95
C ARG A 136 0.19 -5.56 -1.73
N ALA A 137 0.35 -6.33 -2.82
CA ALA A 137 0.42 -7.78 -2.74
C ALA A 137 1.67 -8.26 -2.00
N GLU A 138 2.83 -7.68 -2.29
CA GLU A 138 4.09 -8.04 -1.64
C GLU A 138 4.16 -7.57 -0.19
N ILE A 139 3.60 -6.40 0.15
CA ILE A 139 3.46 -5.98 1.55
C ILE A 139 2.68 -7.06 2.33
N LEU A 140 1.50 -7.46 1.84
CA LEU A 140 0.68 -8.48 2.49
C LEU A 140 1.41 -9.84 2.56
N ARG A 141 2.04 -10.28 1.46
CA ARG A 141 2.79 -11.54 1.39
C ARG A 141 3.96 -11.56 2.37
N ARG A 142 4.76 -10.50 2.44
CA ARG A 142 5.90 -10.40 3.36
C ARG A 142 5.44 -10.38 4.82
N ILE A 143 4.32 -9.70 5.12
CA ILE A 143 3.73 -9.74 6.46
C ILE A 143 3.32 -11.17 6.81
N TYR A 144 2.62 -11.87 5.92
CA TYR A 144 2.21 -13.26 6.13
C TYR A 144 3.43 -14.16 6.40
N TYR A 145 4.43 -14.11 5.54
CA TYR A 145 5.60 -14.98 5.64
C TYR A 145 6.51 -14.65 6.83
N LYS A 146 6.58 -13.39 7.27
CA LYS A 146 7.41 -12.98 8.42
C LYS A 146 6.70 -13.18 9.76
N TYR A 147 5.40 -12.88 9.84
CA TYR A 147 4.68 -12.77 11.13
C TYR A 147 3.64 -13.88 11.38
N LEU A 148 3.03 -14.46 10.35
CA LEU A 148 1.95 -15.44 10.53
C LEU A 148 2.39 -16.89 10.26
N ARG A 149 3.37 -17.11 9.36
CA ARG A 149 3.86 -18.45 9.05
C ARG A 149 4.79 -18.98 10.15
N PRO A 150 4.64 -20.24 10.62
CA PRO A 150 5.60 -20.87 11.52
C PRO A 150 7.03 -20.83 10.96
N GLY A 151 8.00 -20.41 11.79
CA GLY A 151 9.40 -20.23 11.36
C GLY A 151 9.67 -18.98 10.51
N GLY A 152 8.65 -18.18 10.23
CA GLY A 152 8.71 -16.98 9.38
C GLY A 152 9.70 -15.91 9.84
N ARG A 153 9.87 -15.75 11.16
CA ARG A 153 10.83 -14.79 11.73
C ARG A 153 12.28 -15.10 11.35
N PHE A 154 12.61 -16.36 11.09
CA PHE A 154 13.98 -16.80 10.78
C PHE A 154 14.22 -16.97 9.27
N TYR A 155 13.25 -17.53 8.54
CA TYR A 155 13.40 -17.83 7.11
C TYR A 155 12.65 -16.88 6.17
N GLY A 156 11.66 -16.14 6.68
CA GLY A 156 10.77 -15.31 5.87
C GLY A 156 11.53 -14.19 5.15
N LYS A 157 12.46 -13.52 5.84
CA LYS A 157 13.29 -12.46 5.27
C LYS A 157 14.13 -12.93 4.07
N TRP A 158 14.74 -14.11 4.18
CA TRP A 158 15.64 -14.63 3.15
C TRP A 158 14.90 -15.11 1.90
N LEU A 159 13.73 -15.74 2.09
CA LEU A 159 12.96 -16.32 0.98
C LEU A 159 12.00 -15.32 0.32
N HIS A 160 11.47 -14.35 1.07
CA HIS A 160 10.34 -13.52 0.64
C HIS A 160 10.60 -12.02 0.74
N GLY A 161 11.77 -11.60 1.23
CA GLY A 161 12.10 -10.21 1.48
C GLY A 161 11.69 -9.73 2.88
N ASP A 162 12.26 -8.61 3.31
CA ASP A 162 12.00 -8.04 4.63
C ASP A 162 10.84 -7.03 4.57
N ILE A 163 10.15 -6.86 5.71
CA ILE A 163 9.19 -5.78 5.92
C ILE A 163 9.03 -5.54 7.42
N ASP A 164 9.06 -4.28 7.84
CA ASP A 164 8.76 -3.93 9.23
C ASP A 164 7.28 -3.63 9.40
N LEU A 165 6.66 -4.23 10.42
CA LEU A 165 5.25 -4.05 10.69
C LEU A 165 5.05 -2.98 11.77
N SER A 166 4.93 -1.74 11.31
CA SER A 166 4.47 -0.59 12.11
C SER A 166 2.99 -0.29 11.84
N TRP A 167 2.34 0.54 12.66
CA TRP A 167 0.99 1.02 12.33
C TRP A 167 0.96 1.77 11.00
N ARG A 168 2.03 2.52 10.68
CA ARG A 168 2.15 3.22 9.39
C ARG A 168 2.11 2.25 8.21
N THR A 169 2.74 1.07 8.37
CA THR A 169 2.68 -0.01 7.37
C THR A 169 1.25 -0.49 7.18
N VAL A 170 0.51 -0.70 8.27
CA VAL A 170 -0.90 -1.11 8.24
C VAL A 170 -1.77 -0.05 7.57
N ALA A 171 -1.63 1.21 7.96
CA ALA A 171 -2.43 2.31 7.44
C ALA A 171 -2.16 2.58 5.95
N ARG A 172 -0.89 2.59 5.53
CA ARG A 172 -0.52 2.72 4.10
C ARG A 172 -1.00 1.52 3.27
N LEU A 173 -0.92 0.30 3.82
CA LEU A 173 -1.50 -0.88 3.16
C LEU A 173 -3.02 -0.74 3.01
N ALA A 174 -3.72 -0.23 4.03
CA ALA A 174 -5.16 -0.01 3.98
C ALA A 174 -5.53 1.01 2.89
N GLU A 175 -4.84 2.15 2.84
CA GLU A 175 -4.99 3.16 1.78
C GLU A 175 -4.76 2.57 0.38
N LEU A 176 -3.64 1.88 0.16
CA LEU A 176 -3.33 1.21 -1.12
C LEU A 176 -4.37 0.15 -1.50
N SER A 177 -4.93 -0.55 -0.51
CA SER A 177 -5.94 -1.58 -0.74
C SER A 177 -7.29 -0.97 -1.05
N TYR A 178 -7.68 0.12 -0.40
CA TYR A 178 -8.96 0.79 -0.62
C TYR A 178 -9.04 1.46 -1.99
N ARG A 179 -7.92 2.02 -2.46
CA ARG A 179 -7.83 2.61 -3.79
C ARG A 179 -7.87 1.56 -4.90
N CYS A 180 -7.65 0.28 -4.60
CA CYS A 180 -7.67 -0.78 -5.60
C CYS A 180 -9.05 -0.93 -6.25
N ASN A 181 -9.09 -0.78 -7.57
CA ASN A 181 -10.28 -0.99 -8.40
C ASN A 181 -10.50 -2.46 -8.83
N LEU A 182 -9.66 -3.38 -8.33
CA LEU A 182 -9.68 -4.82 -8.66
C LEU A 182 -9.62 -5.13 -10.16
N CYS A 183 -9.05 -4.22 -10.96
CA CYS A 183 -8.81 -4.47 -12.38
C CYS A 183 -7.92 -5.70 -12.58
N ARG A 184 -8.29 -6.51 -13.57
CA ARG A 184 -7.56 -7.68 -14.04
C ARG A 184 -7.45 -7.62 -15.55
#